data_AF-A0A8C9U4I9-F1
#
_entry.id   AF-A0A8C9U4I9-F1
#
_cell.length_a   1.000
_cell.length_b   1.000
_cell.length_c   1.000
_cell.angle_alpha   90.00
_cell.angle_beta   90.00
_cell.angle_gamma   90.00
#
_symmetry.space_group_name_H-M   'P 1'
#
loop_
_entity.id
_entity.type
_entity.pdbx_description
1 polymer ?
#
loop_
_entity_poly.entity_id
_entity_poly.type
_entity_poly.pdbx_seq_one_letter_code
_entity_poly.pdbx_strand_id
1 'polypeptide(L)'
;SWISSILNCVLYPAAFLYQEYRDTSEQKEIEQRRQLDTLQSAEEGKTGGGVVTPPALQLQLRNDTQSLSLWQNLDVVRQSGLLESLPQKEIIMQEAMFELVTSEASYYKSLELLETHFLKNPVLVNTLNQSDMHFIFSNIEEVMKASERFLMDLENRVEQSIQISDVCDIVYEHAVEHFHVFISYVINQGYQEKNYRRILQGNMAFRETMAKLENQPKVRGLSFTSFLILPFQRITRLKLLVQNILKKAEENSERESNAIKAHEELERIVRECNEGVRKMNRTEELISIEKTLEFKSKSVPVISHSRWLLKKGEVQQMNGPKSTRTMRSRKLYQPLYLFLFNNLLLITKRSSSGEKFQVLDSCTRAMLRTEDMDDQGQMLANVFTLHLLENQEERPVTYLLKATSVSDKLRWMCALTPNRRTRFLSTSAHQSDSPQVQCIQSYSSQEPDELSIEMADVLNVLERTDDGWMMGERLHDGEKGWFPTRVVEEIQNQELRAQNLRECQRIQQAKGGATGRSVASSRGRGPSKVTNAEWLRIQQSEKD
;
A
#
# COMPACT_ATOMS: atom_id res chain seq x y z
N SER A 1 -27.21 -27.21 12.40
CA SER A 1 -28.16 -26.38 11.65
C SER A 1 -27.80 -26.46 10.17
N TRP A 2 -28.75 -26.50 9.24
CA TRP A 2 -28.53 -26.79 7.80
C TRP A 2 -27.49 -25.89 7.11
N ILE A 3 -27.20 -24.71 7.66
CA ILE A 3 -26.12 -23.81 7.19
C ILE A 3 -24.73 -24.31 7.57
N SER A 4 -24.54 -24.92 8.74
CA SER A 4 -23.31 -25.67 9.04
C SER A 4 -23.10 -26.80 8.01
N SER A 5 -24.17 -27.39 7.47
CA SER A 5 -24.09 -28.31 6.32
C SER A 5 -23.83 -27.60 4.98
N ILE A 6 -24.23 -26.34 4.76
CA ILE A 6 -23.95 -25.59 3.53
C ILE A 6 -22.54 -25.02 3.53
N LEU A 7 -22.09 -24.38 4.62
CA LEU A 7 -20.70 -23.97 4.78
C LEU A 7 -19.79 -25.19 4.73
N ASN A 8 -20.19 -26.32 5.32
CA ASN A 8 -19.49 -27.59 5.09
C ASN A 8 -19.61 -28.07 3.63
N CYS A 9 -20.75 -28.03 2.94
CA CYS A 9 -20.87 -28.51 1.56
C CYS A 9 -20.22 -27.61 0.50
N VAL A 10 -20.11 -26.31 0.75
CA VAL A 10 -19.42 -25.33 -0.12
C VAL A 10 -17.90 -25.39 0.10
N LEU A 11 -17.46 -25.75 1.32
CA LEU A 11 -16.03 -25.80 1.67
C LEU A 11 -15.43 -27.21 1.70
N TYR A 12 -16.19 -28.31 1.81
CA TYR A 12 -15.61 -29.65 2.00
C TYR A 12 -15.28 -30.47 0.74
N PRO A 13 -15.99 -30.39 -0.41
CA PRO A 13 -15.59 -31.17 -1.58
C PRO A 13 -14.33 -30.60 -2.25
N ALA A 14 -14.06 -29.30 -2.07
CA ALA A 14 -12.84 -28.62 -2.49
C ALA A 14 -12.67 -27.29 -1.70
N ALA A 15 -12.03 -27.33 -0.52
CA ALA A 15 -11.79 -26.15 0.34
C ALA A 15 -10.92 -25.07 -0.33
N PHE A 16 -11.54 -24.20 -1.10
CA PHE A 16 -10.88 -23.10 -1.79
C PHE A 16 -10.14 -22.21 -0.79
N LEU A 17 -8.85 -21.99 -1.03
CA LEU A 17 -8.05 -21.11 -0.17
C LEU A 17 -8.37 -19.65 -0.52
N TYR A 18 -8.28 -18.76 0.47
CA TYR A 18 -8.60 -17.34 0.30
C TYR A 18 -7.83 -16.67 -0.85
N GLN A 19 -6.59 -17.10 -1.09
CA GLN A 19 -5.75 -16.57 -2.17
C GLN A 19 -6.29 -16.94 -3.57
N GLU A 20 -6.81 -18.15 -3.74
CA GLU A 20 -7.42 -18.57 -5.02
C GLU A 20 -8.68 -17.72 -5.33
N TYR A 21 -9.36 -17.25 -4.29
CA TYR A 21 -10.52 -16.34 -4.37
C TYR A 21 -10.17 -14.91 -4.76
N ARG A 22 -8.96 -14.46 -4.43
CA ARG A 22 -8.49 -13.11 -4.76
C ARG A 22 -8.14 -12.98 -6.24
N ASP A 23 -7.30 -13.88 -6.77
CA ASP A 23 -6.70 -13.75 -8.10
C ASP A 23 -7.75 -13.77 -9.23
N THR A 24 -8.80 -14.57 -9.06
CA THR A 24 -9.92 -14.66 -10.02
C THR A 24 -10.80 -13.41 -10.06
N SER A 25 -10.76 -12.54 -9.04
CA SER A 25 -11.52 -11.29 -8.99
C SER A 25 -10.78 -10.09 -9.57
N GLU A 26 -9.47 -9.98 -9.32
CA GLU A 26 -8.63 -8.85 -9.81
C GLU A 26 -8.48 -8.86 -11.34
N GLN A 27 -8.29 -10.04 -11.94
CA GLN A 27 -8.16 -10.17 -13.41
C GLN A 27 -9.45 -9.78 -14.15
N LYS A 28 -10.63 -10.05 -13.56
CA LYS A 28 -11.93 -9.71 -14.14
C LYS A 28 -12.16 -8.20 -14.18
N GLU A 29 -11.74 -7.48 -13.14
CA GLU A 29 -11.89 -6.02 -13.07
C GLU A 29 -11.03 -5.29 -14.11
N ILE A 30 -9.80 -5.76 -14.34
CA ILE A 30 -8.90 -5.20 -15.36
C ILE A 30 -9.50 -5.37 -16.76
N GLU A 31 -9.97 -6.56 -17.08
CA GLU A 31 -10.53 -6.88 -18.40
C GLU A 31 -11.82 -6.09 -18.66
N GLN A 32 -12.66 -5.92 -17.64
CA GLN A 32 -13.87 -5.10 -17.75
C GLN A 32 -13.57 -3.63 -18.06
N ARG A 33 -12.52 -3.05 -17.47
CA ARG A 33 -12.12 -1.65 -17.74
C ARG A 33 -11.55 -1.48 -19.15
N ARG A 34 -10.74 -2.43 -19.64
CA ARG A 34 -10.23 -2.43 -21.02
C ARG A 34 -11.36 -2.40 -22.05
N GLN A 35 -12.39 -3.21 -21.81
CA GLN A 35 -13.58 -3.24 -22.67
C GLN A 35 -14.29 -1.89 -22.67
N LEU A 36 -14.48 -1.25 -21.50
CA LEU A 36 -15.11 0.07 -21.41
C LEU A 36 -14.31 1.18 -22.11
N ASP A 37 -12.98 1.17 -22.00
CA ASP A 37 -12.11 2.16 -22.65
C ASP A 37 -12.12 2.02 -24.18
N THR A 38 -12.23 0.77 -24.67
CA THR A 38 -12.28 0.44 -26.11
C THR A 38 -13.66 0.69 -26.74
N LEU A 39 -14.75 0.53 -25.98
CA LEU A 39 -16.13 0.59 -26.50
C LEU A 39 -16.56 2.01 -26.91
N GLN A 40 -16.05 3.05 -26.26
CA GLN A 40 -16.43 4.44 -26.57
C GLN A 40 -15.50 5.14 -27.58
N SER A 41 -14.25 4.70 -27.70
CA SER A 41 -13.31 5.19 -28.72
C SER A 41 -13.72 4.77 -30.14
N ALA A 42 -14.61 3.77 -30.29
CA ALA A 42 -15.18 3.34 -31.56
C ALA A 42 -16.46 4.09 -32.00
N GLU A 43 -17.13 4.83 -31.09
CA GLU A 43 -18.39 5.51 -31.40
C GLU A 43 -18.22 6.88 -32.08
N GLU A 44 -17.03 7.47 -32.09
CA GLU A 44 -16.77 8.73 -32.83
C GLU A 44 -16.67 8.53 -34.37
N GLY A 45 -16.82 7.28 -34.86
CA GLY A 45 -16.55 6.94 -36.26
C GLY A 45 -17.73 6.59 -37.17
N LYS A 46 -18.99 6.48 -36.72
CA LYS A 46 -20.11 6.08 -37.61
C LYS A 46 -21.46 6.72 -37.29
N THR A 47 -21.85 7.68 -38.13
CA THR A 47 -23.25 8.07 -38.36
C THR A 47 -23.96 7.00 -39.20
N GLY A 48 -25.05 6.41 -38.70
CA GLY A 48 -25.93 5.55 -39.48
C GLY A 48 -26.90 4.76 -38.62
N GLY A 49 -28.18 5.13 -38.67
CA GLY A 49 -29.22 4.66 -37.75
C GLY A 49 -29.53 3.15 -37.82
N GLY A 50 -29.81 2.62 -36.64
CA GLY A 50 -30.44 1.33 -36.41
C GLY A 50 -30.69 1.21 -34.92
N VAL A 51 -31.96 1.20 -34.50
CA VAL A 51 -32.34 0.95 -33.11
C VAL A 51 -31.92 -0.47 -32.77
N VAL A 52 -30.77 -0.60 -32.12
CA VAL A 52 -30.34 -1.84 -31.47
C VAL A 52 -30.42 -1.57 -29.98
N THR A 53 -31.46 -2.11 -29.35
CA THR A 53 -31.53 -2.27 -27.90
C THR A 53 -30.19 -2.80 -27.37
N PRO A 54 -29.60 -2.20 -26.32
CA PRO A 54 -28.38 -2.74 -25.73
C PRO A 54 -28.66 -4.18 -25.31
N PRO A 55 -27.76 -5.15 -25.57
CA PRO A 55 -27.93 -6.47 -24.99
C PRO A 55 -27.94 -6.27 -23.48
N ALA A 56 -29.03 -6.68 -22.83
CA ALA A 56 -29.07 -6.80 -21.39
C ALA A 56 -27.78 -7.48 -20.93
N LEU A 57 -27.10 -6.87 -19.95
CA LEU A 57 -25.96 -7.42 -19.24
C LEU A 57 -26.35 -8.77 -18.62
N GLN A 58 -26.38 -9.81 -19.45
CA GLN A 58 -26.37 -11.17 -18.99
C GLN A 58 -24.97 -11.35 -18.41
N LEU A 59 -24.90 -11.37 -17.08
CA LEU A 59 -23.85 -12.03 -16.33
C LEU A 59 -23.83 -13.52 -16.72
N GLN A 60 -23.41 -13.82 -17.95
CA GLN A 60 -23.01 -15.16 -18.34
C GLN A 60 -21.66 -15.40 -17.66
N LEU A 61 -21.72 -15.86 -16.41
CA LEU A 61 -20.67 -16.70 -15.84
C LEU A 61 -20.52 -17.90 -16.79
N ARG A 62 -19.66 -17.78 -17.81
CA ARG A 62 -19.33 -18.92 -18.65
C ARG A 62 -18.38 -19.84 -17.90
N ASN A 63 -18.96 -20.98 -17.50
CA ASN A 63 -18.39 -22.32 -17.40
C ASN A 63 -16.92 -22.44 -17.79
N ASP A 64 -16.04 -22.52 -16.80
CA ASP A 64 -15.36 -23.77 -16.43
C ASP A 64 -14.49 -23.52 -15.19
N THR A 65 -14.40 -24.54 -14.32
CA THR A 65 -13.76 -24.61 -12.99
C THR A 65 -14.69 -24.21 -11.83
N GLN A 66 -15.26 -25.24 -11.16
CA GLN A 66 -16.08 -25.23 -9.94
C GLN A 66 -16.41 -23.84 -9.37
N SER A 67 -17.42 -23.22 -9.95
CA SER A 67 -17.94 -21.91 -9.56
C SER A 67 -18.36 -21.90 -8.10
N LEU A 68 -17.88 -20.93 -7.35
CA LEU A 68 -18.43 -20.52 -6.05
C LEU A 68 -19.96 -20.62 -6.08
N SER A 69 -20.55 -21.27 -5.07
CA SER A 69 -22.00 -21.40 -5.00
C SER A 69 -22.60 -20.00 -4.83
N LEU A 70 -23.24 -19.49 -5.88
CA LEU A 70 -24.08 -18.30 -5.80
C LEU A 70 -25.18 -18.52 -4.73
N TRP A 71 -25.61 -17.46 -4.06
CA TRP A 71 -26.70 -17.51 -3.09
C TRP A 71 -27.96 -18.13 -3.70
N GLN A 72 -28.31 -17.74 -4.93
CA GLN A 72 -29.45 -18.32 -5.67
C GLN A 72 -29.29 -19.80 -6.02
N ASN A 73 -28.05 -20.33 -5.97
CA ASN A 73 -27.77 -21.73 -6.27
C ASN A 73 -27.90 -22.64 -5.05
N LEU A 74 -28.11 -22.08 -3.86
CA LEU A 74 -28.32 -22.87 -2.65
C LEU A 74 -29.66 -23.62 -2.73
N ASP A 75 -29.64 -24.91 -2.43
CA ASP A 75 -30.82 -25.77 -2.53
C ASP A 75 -32.00 -25.25 -1.70
N VAL A 76 -31.72 -24.71 -0.52
CA VAL A 76 -32.72 -24.08 0.35
C VAL A 76 -33.36 -22.83 -0.26
N VAL A 77 -32.59 -22.03 -1.00
CA VAL A 77 -33.08 -20.80 -1.65
C VAL A 77 -33.95 -21.21 -2.83
N ARG A 78 -33.50 -22.20 -3.62
CA ARG A 78 -34.28 -22.78 -4.72
C ARG A 78 -35.60 -23.40 -4.25
N GLN A 79 -35.59 -24.09 -3.12
CA GLN A 79 -36.78 -24.74 -2.54
C GLN A 79 -37.72 -23.75 -1.83
N SER A 80 -37.23 -22.57 -1.43
CA SER A 80 -38.02 -21.57 -0.70
C SER A 80 -39.04 -20.82 -1.56
N GLY A 81 -38.92 -20.86 -2.89
CA GLY A 81 -39.72 -20.04 -3.81
C GLY A 81 -39.36 -18.54 -3.83
N LEU A 82 -38.36 -18.10 -3.04
CA LEU A 82 -37.99 -16.68 -2.93
C LEU A 82 -37.52 -16.08 -4.26
N LEU A 83 -36.84 -16.85 -5.11
CA LEU A 83 -36.31 -16.38 -6.40
C LEU A 83 -37.40 -15.91 -7.37
N GLU A 84 -38.62 -16.42 -7.24
CA GLU A 84 -39.76 -15.99 -8.06
C GLU A 84 -40.43 -14.73 -7.51
N SER A 85 -40.24 -14.44 -6.22
CA SER A 85 -40.88 -13.33 -5.51
C SER A 85 -40.02 -12.07 -5.41
N LEU A 86 -38.69 -12.23 -5.37
CA LEU A 86 -37.76 -11.13 -5.13
C LEU A 86 -37.45 -10.37 -6.43
N PRO A 87 -37.32 -9.02 -6.36
CA PRO A 87 -36.87 -8.26 -7.51
C PRO A 87 -35.40 -8.58 -7.82
N GLN A 88 -35.02 -8.49 -9.10
CA GLN A 88 -33.65 -8.79 -9.54
C GLN A 88 -32.58 -7.99 -8.78
N LYS A 89 -32.88 -6.74 -8.39
CA LYS A 89 -31.98 -5.90 -7.60
C LYS A 89 -31.69 -6.50 -6.21
N GLU A 90 -32.70 -7.08 -5.57
CA GLU A 90 -32.53 -7.72 -4.26
C GLU A 90 -31.77 -9.04 -4.39
N ILE A 91 -31.98 -9.83 -5.45
CA ILE A 91 -31.15 -11.02 -5.72
C ILE A 91 -29.68 -10.64 -5.84
N ILE A 92 -29.37 -9.59 -6.61
CA ILE A 92 -28.00 -9.08 -6.78
C ILE A 92 -27.40 -8.58 -5.45
N MET A 93 -28.24 -8.03 -4.56
CA MET A 93 -27.84 -7.60 -3.22
C MET A 93 -27.55 -8.81 -2.31
N GLN A 94 -28.41 -9.83 -2.32
CA GLN A 94 -28.22 -11.07 -1.57
C GLN A 94 -26.92 -11.78 -1.98
N GLU A 95 -26.63 -11.83 -3.30
CA GLU A 95 -25.35 -12.35 -3.80
C GLU A 95 -24.15 -11.59 -3.21
N ALA A 96 -24.20 -10.25 -3.16
CA ALA A 96 -23.11 -9.44 -2.63
C ALA A 96 -22.91 -9.63 -1.11
N MET A 97 -23.99 -9.76 -0.33
CA MET A 97 -23.89 -10.03 1.10
C MET A 97 -23.39 -11.46 1.37
N PHE A 98 -23.90 -12.44 0.61
CA PHE A 98 -23.47 -13.83 0.72
C PHE A 98 -22.00 -14.02 0.29
N GLU A 99 -21.55 -13.27 -0.71
CA GLU A 99 -20.14 -13.19 -1.11
C GLU A 99 -19.25 -12.77 0.08
N LEU A 100 -19.66 -11.75 0.83
CA LEU A 100 -18.93 -11.29 2.01
C LEU A 100 -18.81 -12.40 3.07
N VAL A 101 -19.93 -13.05 3.40
CA VAL A 101 -19.98 -14.13 4.43
C VAL A 101 -19.13 -15.32 4.01
N THR A 102 -19.33 -15.83 2.79
CA THR A 102 -18.57 -17.00 2.29
C THR A 102 -17.08 -16.71 2.18
N SER A 103 -16.70 -15.48 1.81
CA SER A 103 -15.29 -15.07 1.79
C SER A 103 -14.66 -15.01 3.18
N GLU A 104 -15.42 -14.70 4.24
CA GLU A 104 -14.92 -14.73 5.63
C GLU A 104 -14.67 -16.16 6.07
N ALA A 105 -15.59 -17.08 5.77
CA ALA A 105 -15.41 -18.50 6.08
C ALA A 105 -14.16 -19.08 5.41
N SER A 106 -13.95 -18.77 4.12
CA SER A 106 -12.72 -19.16 3.39
C SER A 106 -11.46 -18.52 3.96
N TYR A 107 -11.54 -17.26 4.40
CA TYR A 107 -10.43 -16.56 5.05
C TYR A 107 -10.06 -17.23 6.38
N TYR A 108 -11.03 -17.44 7.26
CA TYR A 108 -10.82 -18.08 8.55
C TYR A 108 -10.27 -19.50 8.38
N LYS A 109 -10.76 -20.26 7.39
CA LYS A 109 -10.21 -21.59 7.08
C LYS A 109 -8.73 -21.54 6.68
N SER A 110 -8.33 -20.49 5.97
CA SER A 110 -6.94 -20.29 5.56
C SER A 110 -6.04 -19.90 6.74
N LEU A 111 -6.58 -19.15 7.71
CA LEU A 111 -5.90 -18.87 8.98
C LEU A 111 -5.80 -20.12 9.88
N GLU A 112 -6.85 -20.93 9.95
CA GLU A 112 -6.84 -22.20 10.68
C GLU A 112 -5.78 -23.14 10.10
N LEU A 113 -5.60 -23.16 8.77
CA LEU A 113 -4.51 -23.89 8.14
C LEU A 113 -3.14 -23.32 8.55
N LEU A 114 -2.96 -22.00 8.54
CA LEU A 114 -1.74 -21.35 9.03
C LEU A 114 -1.42 -21.79 10.48
N GLU A 115 -2.43 -21.83 11.34
CA GLU A 115 -2.29 -22.19 12.74
C GLU A 115 -1.95 -23.67 12.93
N THR A 116 -2.79 -24.56 12.38
CA THR A 116 -2.70 -26.01 12.62
C THR A 116 -1.52 -26.65 11.89
N HIS A 117 -1.20 -26.17 10.68
CA HIS A 117 -0.18 -26.77 9.82
C HIS A 117 1.22 -26.19 10.06
N PHE A 118 1.32 -24.92 10.43
CA PHE A 118 2.61 -24.27 10.69
C PHE A 118 2.79 -23.91 12.17
N LEU A 119 1.97 -23.02 12.74
CA LEU A 119 2.20 -22.47 14.09
C LEU A 119 2.23 -23.54 15.19
N LYS A 120 1.30 -24.50 15.15
CA LYS A 120 1.17 -25.60 16.12
C LYS A 120 1.90 -26.87 15.70
N ASN A 121 2.67 -26.84 14.61
CA ASN A 121 3.38 -28.01 14.15
C ASN A 121 4.52 -28.38 15.12
N PRO A 122 4.49 -29.54 15.77
CA PRO A 122 5.46 -29.87 16.82
C PRO A 122 6.90 -29.96 16.29
N VAL A 123 7.07 -30.40 15.04
CA VAL A 123 8.40 -30.48 14.41
C VAL A 123 8.93 -29.09 14.14
N LEU A 124 8.11 -28.20 13.59
CA LEU A 124 8.51 -26.82 13.30
C LEU A 124 8.83 -26.04 14.58
N VAL A 125 7.95 -26.12 15.58
CA VAL A 125 8.11 -25.44 16.87
C VAL A 125 9.43 -25.85 17.55
N ASN A 126 9.80 -27.13 17.49
CA ASN A 126 11.05 -27.61 18.07
C ASN A 126 12.32 -27.10 17.35
N THR A 127 12.20 -26.49 16.17
CA THR A 127 13.34 -25.87 15.46
C THR A 127 13.52 -24.38 15.77
N LEU A 128 12.60 -23.77 16.50
CA LEU A 128 12.57 -22.33 16.78
C LEU A 128 12.61 -22.06 18.29
N ASN A 129 13.21 -20.93 18.69
CA ASN A 129 13.04 -20.39 20.03
C ASN A 129 11.77 -19.52 20.11
N GLN A 130 11.37 -19.15 21.33
CA GLN A 130 10.15 -18.36 21.55
C GLN A 130 10.17 -16.98 20.88
N SER A 131 11.34 -16.32 20.82
CA SER A 131 11.49 -15.02 20.17
C SER A 131 11.31 -15.12 18.65
N ASP A 132 11.92 -16.12 18.01
CA ASP A 132 11.80 -16.37 16.57
C ASP A 132 10.35 -16.74 16.20
N MET A 133 9.67 -17.54 17.05
CA MET A 133 8.24 -17.80 16.90
C MET A 133 7.42 -16.51 16.95
N HIS A 134 7.65 -15.66 17.95
CA HIS A 134 6.98 -14.37 18.06
C HIS A 134 7.31 -13.44 16.88
N PHE A 135 8.54 -13.43 16.38
CA PHE A 135 8.93 -12.61 15.24
C PHE A 135 8.33 -13.08 13.92
N ILE A 136 8.14 -14.38 13.72
CA ILE A 136 7.54 -14.92 12.50
C ILE A 136 6.01 -14.77 12.52
N PHE A 137 5.36 -15.12 13.63
CA PHE A 137 3.90 -15.20 13.70
C PHE A 137 3.25 -13.96 14.31
N SER A 138 4.01 -13.05 14.91
CA SER A 138 3.51 -11.81 15.54
C SER A 138 2.27 -12.09 16.41
N ASN A 139 1.23 -11.27 16.32
CA ASN A 139 -0.03 -11.45 17.03
C ASN A 139 -1.11 -12.19 16.19
N ILE A 140 -0.74 -13.16 15.34
CA ILE A 140 -1.69 -13.87 14.47
C ILE A 140 -2.85 -14.52 15.24
N GLU A 141 -2.60 -15.04 16.44
CA GLU A 141 -3.65 -15.67 17.25
C GLU A 141 -4.74 -14.66 17.68
N GLU A 142 -4.39 -13.38 17.86
CA GLU A 142 -5.37 -12.33 18.15
C GLU A 142 -6.21 -12.01 16.91
N VAL A 143 -5.57 -11.96 15.73
CA VAL A 143 -6.25 -11.80 14.44
C VAL A 143 -7.23 -12.94 14.20
N MET A 144 -6.83 -14.17 14.49
CA MET A 144 -7.69 -15.35 14.39
C MET A 144 -8.91 -15.25 15.30
N LYS A 145 -8.72 -14.88 16.57
CA LYS A 145 -9.83 -14.71 17.52
C LYS A 145 -10.82 -13.62 17.07
N ALA A 146 -10.32 -12.51 16.52
CA ALA A 146 -11.18 -11.46 15.98
C ALA A 146 -11.98 -11.96 14.76
N SER A 147 -11.33 -12.70 13.86
CA SER A 147 -11.96 -13.25 12.65
C SER A 147 -12.98 -14.35 12.97
N GLU A 148 -12.69 -15.20 13.95
CA GLU A 148 -13.61 -16.24 14.44
C GLU A 148 -14.90 -15.61 14.97
N ARG A 149 -14.80 -14.60 15.84
CA ARG A 149 -15.97 -13.90 16.37
C ARG A 149 -16.79 -13.24 15.27
N PHE A 150 -16.11 -12.56 14.35
CA PHE A 150 -16.76 -11.92 13.22
C PHE A 150 -17.52 -12.94 12.35
N LEU A 151 -16.89 -14.07 12.04
CA LEU A 151 -17.53 -15.16 11.31
C LEU A 151 -18.75 -15.71 12.05
N MET A 152 -18.65 -15.93 13.37
CA MET A 152 -19.77 -16.44 14.18
C MET A 152 -20.99 -15.51 14.10
N ASP A 153 -20.80 -14.19 14.17
CA ASP A 153 -21.92 -13.24 14.10
C ASP A 153 -22.53 -13.15 12.69
N LEU A 154 -21.71 -13.25 11.64
CA LEU A 154 -22.20 -13.37 10.26
C LEU A 154 -22.99 -14.66 10.05
N GLU A 155 -22.51 -15.79 10.56
CA GLU A 155 -23.21 -17.07 10.49
C GLU A 155 -24.55 -16.99 11.22
N ASN A 156 -24.57 -16.42 12.43
CA ASN A 156 -25.80 -16.18 13.19
C ASN A 156 -26.83 -15.35 12.39
N ARG A 157 -26.39 -14.34 11.64
CA ARG A 157 -27.27 -13.51 10.79
C ARG A 157 -27.89 -14.32 9.65
N VAL A 158 -27.09 -15.16 8.99
CA VAL A 158 -27.58 -16.01 7.89
C VAL A 158 -28.48 -17.14 8.42
N GLU A 159 -28.26 -17.61 9.66
CA GLU A 159 -29.12 -18.62 10.30
C GLU A 159 -30.51 -18.11 10.69
N GLN A 160 -30.66 -16.81 10.92
CA GLN A 160 -31.94 -16.22 11.30
C GLN A 160 -32.96 -16.18 10.15
N SER A 161 -32.51 -16.02 8.90
CA SER A 161 -33.38 -15.88 7.73
C SER A 161 -32.66 -16.25 6.44
N ILE A 162 -33.39 -16.92 5.52
CA ILE A 162 -32.88 -17.25 4.17
C ILE A 162 -32.55 -15.97 3.38
N GLN A 163 -33.39 -14.94 3.53
CA GLN A 163 -33.11 -13.59 3.02
C GLN A 163 -32.30 -12.83 4.06
N ILE A 164 -31.05 -12.51 3.74
CA ILE A 164 -30.12 -11.80 4.61
C ILE A 164 -30.58 -10.34 4.71
N SER A 165 -30.76 -9.83 5.93
CA SER A 165 -31.27 -8.46 6.15
C SER A 165 -30.21 -7.40 5.85
N ASP A 166 -29.06 -7.50 6.51
CA ASP A 166 -27.87 -6.68 6.35
C ASP A 166 -26.67 -7.48 6.87
N VAL A 167 -25.46 -7.06 6.53
CA VAL A 167 -24.19 -7.54 7.12
C VAL A 167 -23.25 -6.39 7.46
N CYS A 168 -23.53 -5.18 6.95
CA CYS A 168 -22.65 -4.03 7.13
C CYS A 168 -22.68 -3.48 8.57
N ASP A 169 -23.78 -3.66 9.29
CA ASP A 169 -23.88 -3.36 10.72
C ASP A 169 -22.87 -4.19 11.54
N ILE A 170 -22.81 -5.50 11.29
CA ILE A 170 -21.86 -6.42 11.93
C ILE A 170 -20.42 -6.03 11.55
N VAL A 171 -20.17 -5.77 10.26
CA VAL A 171 -18.84 -5.35 9.79
C VAL A 171 -18.37 -4.09 10.52
N TYR A 172 -19.25 -3.09 10.66
CA TYR A 172 -18.93 -1.84 11.36
C TYR A 172 -18.58 -2.10 12.84
N GLU A 173 -19.41 -2.85 13.56
CA GLU A 173 -19.19 -3.17 14.98
C GLU A 173 -17.84 -3.86 15.20
N HIS A 174 -17.56 -4.91 14.42
CA HIS A 174 -16.28 -5.64 14.51
C HIS A 174 -15.08 -4.81 14.07
N ALA A 175 -15.24 -3.94 13.06
CA ALA A 175 -14.19 -3.04 12.63
C ALA A 175 -13.78 -2.07 13.75
N VAL A 176 -14.76 -1.50 14.47
CA VAL A 176 -14.52 -0.58 15.59
C VAL A 176 -13.90 -1.32 16.78
N GLU A 177 -14.46 -2.46 17.17
CA GLU A 177 -14.12 -3.09 18.46
C GLU A 177 -12.94 -4.05 18.39
N HIS A 178 -12.75 -4.73 17.25
CA HIS A 178 -11.89 -5.92 17.20
C HIS A 178 -10.80 -5.83 16.13
N PHE A 179 -10.99 -5.08 15.04
CA PHE A 179 -10.03 -5.11 13.93
C PHE A 179 -8.73 -4.31 14.16
N HIS A 180 -8.56 -3.65 15.31
CA HIS A 180 -7.29 -3.01 15.68
C HIS A 180 -6.10 -4.00 15.75
N VAL A 181 -6.36 -5.30 15.97
CA VAL A 181 -5.33 -6.35 15.99
C VAL A 181 -4.67 -6.55 14.62
N PHE A 182 -5.41 -6.31 13.53
CA PHE A 182 -4.89 -6.38 12.16
C PHE A 182 -3.83 -5.31 11.93
N ILE A 183 -4.02 -4.10 12.48
CA ILE A 183 -3.06 -3.00 12.36
C ILE A 183 -1.71 -3.41 12.95
N SER A 184 -1.73 -3.95 14.17
CA SER A 184 -0.53 -4.40 14.87
C SER A 184 0.19 -5.51 14.09
N TYR A 185 -0.57 -6.45 13.53
CA TYR A 185 -0.02 -7.52 12.71
C TYR A 185 0.65 -6.99 11.44
N VAL A 186 -0.08 -6.19 10.66
CA VAL A 186 0.37 -5.67 9.36
C VAL A 186 1.59 -4.78 9.49
N ILE A 187 1.68 -3.94 10.54
CA ILE A 187 2.87 -3.11 10.81
C ILE A 187 4.13 -3.96 10.95
N ASN A 188 4.01 -5.16 11.52
CA ASN A 188 5.13 -6.07 11.75
C ASN A 188 5.48 -6.94 10.55
N GLN A 189 4.68 -6.92 9.48
CA GLN A 189 4.80 -7.86 8.38
C GLN A 189 6.16 -7.85 7.69
N GLY A 190 6.74 -6.67 7.47
CA GLY A 190 8.09 -6.54 6.92
C GLY A 190 9.16 -7.22 7.79
N TYR A 191 9.01 -7.17 9.12
CA TYR A 191 9.90 -7.87 10.04
C TYR A 191 9.69 -9.37 10.07
N GLN A 192 8.43 -9.82 9.98
CA GLN A 192 8.10 -11.25 9.90
C GLN A 192 8.81 -11.88 8.70
N GLU A 193 8.71 -11.23 7.54
CA GLU A 193 9.34 -11.73 6.32
C GLU A 193 10.87 -11.71 6.39
N LYS A 194 11.48 -10.63 6.92
CA LYS A 194 12.94 -10.54 7.11
C LYS A 194 13.45 -11.61 8.08
N ASN A 195 12.76 -11.83 9.20
CA ASN A 195 13.14 -12.86 10.17
C ASN A 195 12.97 -14.26 9.59
N TYR A 196 11.87 -14.52 8.88
CA TYR A 196 11.67 -15.78 8.17
C TYR A 196 12.83 -16.08 7.22
N ARG A 197 13.24 -15.11 6.38
CA ARG A 197 14.39 -15.28 5.47
C ARG A 197 15.70 -15.50 6.21
N ARG A 198 15.96 -14.74 7.28
CA ARG A 198 17.16 -14.88 8.13
C ARG A 198 17.25 -16.29 8.73
N ILE A 199 16.15 -16.79 9.29
CA ILE A 199 16.09 -18.10 9.94
C ILE A 199 16.21 -19.21 8.89
N LEU A 200 15.54 -19.11 7.74
CA LEU A 200 15.73 -20.05 6.64
C LEU A 200 17.19 -20.18 6.21
N GLN A 201 17.94 -19.07 6.19
CA GLN A 201 19.35 -19.06 5.81
C GLN A 201 20.25 -19.69 6.90
N GLY A 202 19.98 -19.38 8.17
CA GLY A 202 20.82 -19.81 9.31
C GLY A 202 20.47 -21.16 9.94
N ASN A 203 19.25 -21.68 9.75
CA ASN A 203 18.75 -22.88 10.42
C ASN A 203 18.33 -23.96 9.42
N MET A 204 19.19 -24.97 9.27
CA MET A 204 18.97 -26.09 8.35
C MET A 204 17.75 -26.94 8.71
N ALA A 205 17.55 -27.24 10.00
CA ALA A 205 16.43 -28.05 10.46
C ALA A 205 15.08 -27.36 10.20
N PHE A 206 15.01 -26.04 10.44
CA PHE A 206 13.84 -25.24 10.10
C PHE A 206 13.59 -25.23 8.58
N ARG A 207 14.62 -24.99 7.77
CA ARG A 207 14.51 -24.98 6.30
C ARG A 207 13.96 -26.29 5.74
N GLU A 208 14.50 -27.42 6.17
CA GLU A 208 14.03 -28.74 5.72
C GLU A 208 12.59 -29.02 6.15
N THR A 209 12.23 -28.61 7.37
CA THR A 209 10.87 -28.78 7.88
C THR A 209 9.89 -27.91 7.09
N MET A 210 10.22 -26.64 6.85
CA MET A 210 9.42 -25.74 6.01
C MET A 210 9.21 -26.29 4.60
N ALA A 211 10.28 -26.76 3.94
CA ALA A 211 10.19 -27.35 2.61
C ALA A 211 9.26 -28.58 2.58
N LYS A 212 9.26 -29.41 3.63
CA LYS A 212 8.33 -30.54 3.75
C LYS A 212 6.88 -30.07 3.95
N LEU A 213 6.66 -29.01 4.74
CA LEU A 213 5.33 -28.47 5.01
C LEU A 213 4.71 -27.79 3.79
N GLU A 214 5.49 -27.02 3.03
CA GLU A 214 5.04 -26.33 1.82
C GLU A 214 4.73 -27.29 0.65
N ASN A 215 5.33 -28.48 0.63
CA ASN A 215 5.04 -29.51 -0.37
C ASN A 215 3.80 -30.34 -0.07
N GLN A 216 3.11 -30.11 1.05
CA GLN A 216 1.92 -30.91 1.38
C GLN A 216 0.71 -30.48 0.54
N PRO A 217 -0.15 -31.43 0.09
CA PRO A 217 -1.33 -31.11 -0.71
C PRO A 217 -2.30 -30.12 -0.03
N LYS A 218 -2.31 -30.08 1.31
CA LYS A 218 -3.19 -29.20 2.10
C LYS A 218 -2.97 -27.71 1.82
N VAL A 219 -1.74 -27.30 1.48
CA VAL A 219 -1.42 -25.89 1.18
C VAL A 219 -1.57 -25.55 -0.30
N ARG A 220 -1.97 -26.50 -1.16
CA ARG A 220 -2.24 -26.29 -2.60
C ARG A 220 -1.13 -25.57 -3.38
N GLY A 221 0.13 -25.83 -3.01
CA GLY A 221 1.30 -25.19 -3.63
C GLY A 221 1.53 -23.73 -3.21
N LEU A 222 0.78 -23.23 -2.24
CA LEU A 222 1.02 -21.93 -1.63
C LEU A 222 2.23 -21.98 -0.67
N SER A 223 3.08 -20.98 -0.78
CA SER A 223 4.22 -20.76 0.13
C SER A 223 3.76 -20.26 1.50
N PHE A 224 4.55 -20.48 2.55
CA PHE A 224 4.26 -19.97 3.89
C PHE A 224 4.07 -18.46 3.94
N THR A 225 4.87 -17.70 3.19
CA THR A 225 4.75 -16.23 3.14
C THR A 225 3.42 -15.76 2.56
N SER A 226 2.80 -16.55 1.68
CA SER A 226 1.47 -16.25 1.15
C SER A 226 0.36 -16.37 2.19
N PHE A 227 0.57 -17.15 3.26
CA PHE A 227 -0.33 -17.18 4.42
C PHE A 227 -0.08 -15.99 5.37
N LEU A 228 1.16 -15.53 5.52
CA LEU A 228 1.47 -14.38 6.40
C LEU A 228 0.90 -13.05 5.89
N ILE A 229 0.69 -12.90 4.58
CA ILE A 229 0.10 -11.68 3.98
C ILE A 229 -1.44 -11.63 4.11
N LEU A 230 -2.07 -12.72 4.55
CA LEU A 230 -3.53 -12.87 4.60
C LEU A 230 -4.25 -11.75 5.39
N PRO A 231 -3.81 -11.35 6.60
CA PRO A 231 -4.52 -10.31 7.36
C PRO A 231 -4.59 -8.95 6.66
N PHE A 232 -3.51 -8.55 5.97
CA PHE A 232 -3.54 -7.32 5.16
C PHE A 232 -4.50 -7.45 3.97
N GLN A 233 -4.43 -8.58 3.26
CA GLN A 233 -5.34 -8.83 2.13
C GLN A 233 -6.80 -8.89 2.54
N ARG A 234 -7.09 -9.35 3.76
CA ARG A 234 -8.47 -9.45 4.25
C ARG A 234 -9.07 -8.09 4.50
N ILE A 235 -8.36 -7.23 5.23
CA ILE A 235 -8.91 -5.92 5.59
C ILE A 235 -9.11 -5.03 4.35
N THR A 236 -8.23 -5.14 3.35
CA THR A 236 -8.40 -4.43 2.07
C THR A 236 -9.56 -5.01 1.26
N ARG A 237 -9.75 -6.33 1.23
CA ARG A 237 -10.86 -6.96 0.52
C ARG A 237 -12.22 -6.72 1.17
N LEU A 238 -12.31 -6.73 2.50
CA LEU A 238 -13.54 -6.38 3.22
C LEU A 238 -14.03 -4.99 2.83
N LYS A 239 -13.11 -4.01 2.70
CA LYS A 239 -13.45 -2.67 2.19
C LYS A 239 -14.10 -2.72 0.82
N LEU A 240 -13.53 -3.49 -0.12
CA LEU A 240 -14.06 -3.63 -1.48
C LEU A 240 -15.43 -4.34 -1.51
N LEU A 241 -15.61 -5.37 -0.69
CA LEU A 241 -16.88 -6.11 -0.57
C LEU A 241 -17.99 -5.20 -0.02
N VAL A 242 -17.69 -4.40 1.02
CA VAL A 242 -18.63 -3.39 1.54
C VAL A 242 -18.89 -2.30 0.51
N GLN A 243 -17.88 -1.84 -0.23
CA GLN A 243 -18.07 -0.89 -1.33
C GLN A 243 -18.99 -1.46 -2.43
N ASN A 244 -18.88 -2.76 -2.71
CA ASN A 244 -19.74 -3.47 -3.65
C ASN A 244 -21.21 -3.53 -3.19
N ILE A 245 -21.43 -3.76 -1.89
CA ILE A 245 -22.76 -3.70 -1.25
C ILE A 245 -23.30 -2.27 -1.31
N LEU A 246 -22.49 -1.27 -0.93
CA LEU A 246 -22.88 0.15 -0.94
C LEU A 246 -23.33 0.63 -2.32
N LYS A 247 -22.62 0.24 -3.39
CA LYS A 247 -22.98 0.59 -4.79
C LYS A 247 -24.35 0.03 -5.22
N LYS A 248 -24.84 -1.01 -4.54
CA LYS A 248 -26.12 -1.68 -4.83
C LYS A 248 -27.23 -1.28 -3.86
N ALA A 249 -26.90 -0.59 -2.77
CA ALA A 249 -27.86 -0.21 -1.74
C ALA A 249 -28.83 0.86 -2.28
N GLU A 250 -30.05 0.86 -1.75
CA GLU A 250 -31.06 1.86 -2.07
C GLU A 250 -30.71 3.19 -1.39
N GLU A 251 -30.85 4.29 -2.12
CA GLU A 251 -30.57 5.64 -1.60
C GLU A 251 -31.47 5.98 -0.40
N ASN A 252 -30.88 6.55 0.63
CA ASN A 252 -31.50 6.92 1.92
C ASN A 252 -32.02 5.72 2.73
N SER A 253 -31.52 4.51 2.47
CA SER A 253 -31.86 3.32 3.27
C SER A 253 -30.97 3.18 4.51
N GLU A 254 -31.45 2.43 5.50
CA GLU A 254 -30.65 2.07 6.67
C GLU A 254 -29.40 1.25 6.26
N ARG A 255 -29.56 0.36 5.28
CA ARG A 255 -28.49 -0.46 4.68
C ARG A 255 -27.40 0.42 4.06
N GLU A 256 -27.77 1.49 3.35
CA GLU A 256 -26.80 2.47 2.83
C GLU A 256 -26.03 3.14 3.97
N SER A 257 -26.73 3.61 5.01
CA SER A 257 -26.10 4.22 6.20
C SER A 257 -25.10 3.26 6.88
N ASN A 258 -25.48 1.99 7.05
CA ASN A 258 -24.60 0.97 7.64
C ASN A 258 -23.39 0.67 6.75
N ALA A 259 -23.60 0.53 5.44
CA ALA A 259 -22.53 0.30 4.48
C ALA A 259 -21.54 1.47 4.41
N ILE A 260 -22.01 2.72 4.50
CA ILE A 260 -21.14 3.91 4.59
C ILE A 260 -20.26 3.84 5.84
N LYS A 261 -20.86 3.63 7.03
CA LYS A 261 -20.13 3.54 8.29
C LYS A 261 -19.08 2.43 8.27
N ALA A 262 -19.47 1.23 7.83
CA ALA A 262 -18.56 0.10 7.71
C ALA A 262 -17.41 0.38 6.76
N HIS A 263 -17.69 0.99 5.60
CA HIS A 263 -16.66 1.33 4.62
C HIS A 263 -15.68 2.38 5.15
N GLU A 264 -16.18 3.45 5.79
CA GLU A 264 -15.34 4.49 6.39
C GLU A 264 -14.39 3.94 7.46
N GLU A 265 -14.89 3.04 8.30
CA GLU A 265 -14.11 2.44 9.38
C GLU A 265 -13.07 1.45 8.85
N LEU A 266 -13.44 0.57 7.92
CA LEU A 266 -12.48 -0.31 7.23
C LEU A 266 -11.40 0.52 6.51
N GLU A 267 -11.78 1.64 5.90
CA GLU A 267 -10.82 2.51 5.26
C GLU A 267 -9.89 3.20 6.27
N ARG A 268 -10.39 3.59 7.45
CA ARG A 268 -9.56 4.10 8.54
C ARG A 268 -8.50 3.06 8.94
N ILE A 269 -8.91 1.81 9.11
CA ILE A 269 -8.00 0.71 9.47
C ILE A 269 -6.94 0.49 8.37
N VAL A 270 -7.34 0.42 7.10
CA VAL A 270 -6.40 0.26 5.96
C VAL A 270 -5.40 1.41 5.92
N ARG A 271 -5.86 2.66 6.13
CA ARG A 271 -4.96 3.83 6.23
C ARG A 271 -3.98 3.69 7.38
N GLU A 272 -4.43 3.26 8.56
CA GLU A 272 -3.57 3.07 9.73
C GLU A 272 -2.54 1.96 9.53
N CYS A 273 -2.92 0.85 8.89
CA CYS A 273 -1.98 -0.18 8.45
C CYS A 273 -0.88 0.41 7.56
N ASN A 274 -1.28 1.12 6.50
CA ASN A 274 -0.34 1.69 5.53
C ASN A 274 0.58 2.74 6.19
N GLU A 275 0.04 3.67 6.97
CA GLU A 275 0.84 4.66 7.70
C GLU A 275 1.79 4.01 8.71
N GLY A 276 1.32 2.97 9.41
CA GLY A 276 2.13 2.22 10.36
C GLY A 276 3.31 1.52 9.69
N VAL A 277 3.07 0.81 8.58
CA VAL A 277 4.12 0.17 7.77
C VAL A 277 5.09 1.22 7.22
N ARG A 278 4.59 2.33 6.66
CA ARG A 278 5.44 3.42 6.15
C ARG A 278 6.32 4.01 7.26
N LYS A 279 5.74 4.29 8.42
CA LYS A 279 6.48 4.83 9.59
C LYS A 279 7.54 3.84 10.07
N MET A 280 7.23 2.55 10.07
CA MET A 280 8.15 1.51 10.47
C MET A 280 9.35 1.43 9.50
N ASN A 281 9.07 1.34 8.20
CA ASN A 281 10.10 1.33 7.15
C ASN A 281 10.99 2.58 7.21
N ARG A 282 10.40 3.77 7.41
CA ARG A 282 11.14 5.02 7.61
C ARG A 282 12.07 4.94 8.83
N THR A 283 11.59 4.42 9.95
CA THR A 283 12.38 4.31 11.18
C THR A 283 13.55 3.35 10.98
N GLU A 284 13.31 2.19 10.36
CA GLU A 284 14.37 1.23 10.03
C GLU A 284 15.42 1.83 9.08
N GLU A 285 14.99 2.59 8.06
CA GLU A 285 15.89 3.27 7.16
C GLU A 285 16.77 4.29 7.89
N LEU A 286 16.21 5.08 8.81
CA LEU A 286 16.98 6.02 9.63
C LEU A 286 18.04 5.29 10.49
N ILE A 287 17.67 4.16 11.11
CA ILE A 287 18.60 3.35 11.90
C ILE A 287 19.72 2.81 11.02
N SER A 288 19.39 2.30 9.84
CA SER A 288 20.37 1.78 8.88
C SER A 288 21.36 2.87 8.45
N ILE A 289 20.85 4.07 8.11
CA ILE A 289 21.69 5.21 7.75
C ILE A 289 22.57 5.64 8.92
N GLU A 290 22.03 5.80 10.13
CA GLU A 290 22.80 6.22 11.30
C GLU A 290 23.97 5.28 11.59
N LYS A 291 23.78 3.96 11.44
CA LYS A 291 24.87 2.97 11.58
C LYS A 291 26.00 3.16 10.57
N THR A 292 25.75 3.82 9.43
CA THR A 292 26.76 4.11 8.41
C THR A 292 27.43 5.48 8.55
N LEU A 293 26.87 6.38 9.36
CA LEU A 293 27.37 7.76 9.50
C LEU A 293 28.48 7.87 10.54
N GLU A 294 29.50 8.68 10.23
CA GLU A 294 30.59 9.04 11.13
C GLU A 294 30.70 10.56 11.29
N PHE A 295 30.64 11.03 12.53
CA PHE A 295 30.73 12.46 12.87
C PHE A 295 32.12 12.78 13.42
N LYS A 296 32.80 13.78 12.84
CA LYS A 296 34.14 14.21 13.28
C LYS A 296 34.14 15.07 14.55
N SER A 297 33.05 15.79 14.81
CA SER A 297 32.98 16.75 15.91
C SER A 297 31.58 16.81 16.53
N LYS A 298 30.65 17.52 15.91
CA LYS A 298 29.25 17.62 16.38
C LYS A 298 28.41 16.52 15.74
N SER A 299 27.81 15.66 16.57
CA SER A 299 26.80 14.71 16.10
C SER A 299 25.48 15.44 15.85
N VAL A 300 24.82 15.10 14.75
CA VAL A 300 23.44 15.51 14.47
C VAL A 300 22.57 14.29 14.72
N PRO A 301 21.59 14.35 15.62
CA PRO A 301 20.71 13.19 15.86
C PRO A 301 19.96 12.90 14.57
N VAL A 302 20.15 11.71 13.98
CA VAL A 302 19.53 11.31 12.71
C VAL A 302 18.17 10.67 12.97
N ILE A 303 18.05 9.83 13.99
CA ILE A 303 16.78 9.21 14.36
C ILE A 303 15.86 10.25 15.00
N SER A 304 14.66 10.41 14.44
CA SER A 304 13.61 11.27 14.98
C SER A 304 12.23 10.78 14.54
N HIS A 305 11.23 10.93 15.42
CA HIS A 305 9.85 10.50 15.19
C HIS A 305 9.18 11.13 13.97
N SER A 306 9.63 12.32 13.56
CA SER A 306 9.05 13.09 12.46
C SER A 306 10.02 13.26 11.28
N ARG A 307 11.10 12.47 11.24
CA ARG A 307 12.08 12.51 10.14
C ARG A 307 11.90 11.31 9.22
N TRP A 308 12.06 11.54 7.92
CA TRP A 308 12.16 10.48 6.93
C TRP A 308 13.06 10.93 5.80
N LEU A 309 13.69 9.96 5.12
CA LEU A 309 14.53 10.23 3.97
C LEU A 309 13.64 10.60 2.77
N LEU A 310 14.00 11.68 2.08
CA LEU A 310 13.38 12.11 0.82
C LEU A 310 14.19 11.67 -0.40
N LYS A 311 15.53 11.75 -0.32
CA LYS A 311 16.42 11.31 -1.40
C LYS A 311 17.82 11.04 -0.85
N LYS A 312 18.53 10.09 -1.44
CA LYS A 312 19.95 9.86 -1.20
C LYS A 312 20.65 9.52 -2.51
N GLY A 313 21.93 9.84 -2.63
CA GLY A 313 22.68 9.52 -3.85
C GLY A 313 24.01 10.25 -3.97
N GLU A 314 24.79 9.84 -4.97
CA GLU A 314 26.09 10.42 -5.28
C GLU A 314 25.93 11.63 -6.21
N VAL A 315 26.68 12.69 -5.92
CA VAL A 315 26.82 13.88 -6.77
C VAL A 315 28.29 14.27 -6.84
N GLN A 316 28.70 14.97 -7.90
CA GLN A 316 30.07 15.45 -8.02
C GLN A 316 30.15 16.93 -7.65
N GLN A 317 30.89 17.24 -6.59
CA GLN A 317 31.26 18.61 -6.28
C GLN A 317 32.34 19.08 -7.25
N MET A 318 32.06 20.20 -7.93
CA MET A 318 33.03 20.91 -8.76
C MET A 318 33.78 21.92 -7.91
N ASN A 319 35.11 21.82 -7.88
CA ASN A 319 35.93 22.87 -7.31
C ASN A 319 36.10 23.98 -8.35
N GLY A 320 35.71 25.22 -8.01
CA GLY A 320 35.93 26.36 -8.90
C GLY A 320 37.43 26.55 -9.24
N PRO A 321 37.77 27.23 -10.34
CA PRO A 321 39.15 27.56 -10.69
C PRO A 321 39.71 28.57 -9.69
N LYS A 322 40.14 28.12 -8.51
CA LYS A 322 40.90 28.97 -7.60
C LYS A 322 42.32 29.08 -8.15
N SER A 323 42.57 30.20 -8.82
CA SER A 323 43.89 30.67 -9.23
C SER A 323 44.83 30.74 -8.02
N THR A 324 45.67 29.72 -7.84
CA THR A 324 46.98 29.87 -7.20
C THR A 324 47.93 28.94 -7.93
N ARG A 325 48.88 29.54 -8.67
CA ARG A 325 49.95 28.88 -9.48
C ARG A 325 50.91 27.98 -8.68
N THR A 326 50.61 27.70 -7.42
CA THR A 326 51.43 26.90 -6.52
C THR A 326 50.50 26.10 -5.61
N MET A 327 50.07 24.93 -6.07
CA MET A 327 49.84 23.72 -5.26
C MET A 327 49.14 22.66 -6.13
N ARG A 328 49.60 21.43 -5.96
CA ARG A 328 49.29 20.24 -6.77
C ARG A 328 47.79 20.05 -7.00
N SER A 329 47.46 19.76 -8.27
CA SER A 329 46.18 19.24 -8.79
C SER A 329 45.23 18.70 -7.71
N ARG A 330 44.34 19.54 -7.19
CA ARG A 330 43.12 19.05 -6.53
C ARG A 330 42.22 18.54 -7.64
N LYS A 331 41.74 17.30 -7.53
CA LYS A 331 40.79 16.72 -8.49
C LYS A 331 39.67 17.74 -8.75
N LEU A 332 39.43 18.04 -10.03
CA LEU A 332 38.43 19.01 -10.48
C LEU A 332 37.04 18.65 -9.95
N TYR A 333 36.77 17.34 -9.85
CA TYR A 333 35.56 16.75 -9.31
C TYR A 333 35.86 15.97 -8.03
N GLN A 334 35.06 16.20 -7.00
CA GLN A 334 35.08 15.45 -5.75
C GLN A 334 33.73 14.76 -5.54
N PRO A 335 33.67 13.42 -5.42
CA PRO A 335 32.42 12.74 -5.16
C PRO A 335 31.93 13.07 -3.75
N LEU A 336 30.66 13.40 -3.65
CA LEU A 336 29.89 13.57 -2.42
C LEU A 336 28.71 12.63 -2.44
N TYR A 337 28.23 12.27 -1.26
CA TYR A 337 27.00 11.51 -1.11
C TYR A 337 26.05 12.30 -0.21
N LEU A 338 24.87 12.59 -0.72
CA LEU A 338 23.87 13.39 -0.03
C LEU A 338 22.84 12.48 0.64
N PHE A 339 22.46 12.80 1.87
CA PHE A 339 21.26 12.27 2.52
C PHE A 339 20.32 13.44 2.80
N LEU A 340 19.26 13.53 2.02
CA LEU A 340 18.25 14.54 2.19
C LEU A 340 17.04 13.95 2.91
N PHE A 341 16.77 14.46 4.09
CA PHE A 341 15.56 14.19 4.87
C PHE A 341 14.55 15.33 4.70
N ASN A 342 13.32 15.09 5.15
CA ASN A 342 12.24 16.07 5.12
C ASN A 342 12.55 17.40 5.83
N ASN A 343 13.43 17.40 6.83
CA ASN A 343 13.80 18.59 7.60
C ASN A 343 15.32 18.87 7.68
N LEU A 344 16.16 18.00 7.13
CA LEU A 344 17.61 18.03 7.30
C LEU A 344 18.30 17.54 6.02
N LEU A 345 19.40 18.17 5.64
CA LEU A 345 20.33 17.66 4.65
C LEU A 345 21.64 17.30 5.35
N LEU A 346 22.20 16.13 5.02
CA LEU A 346 23.57 15.75 5.35
C LEU A 346 24.39 15.65 4.06
N ILE A 347 25.51 16.36 4.03
CA ILE A 347 26.51 16.30 2.99
C ILE A 347 27.64 15.42 3.50
N THR A 348 27.89 14.31 2.83
CA THR A 348 28.86 13.32 3.29
C THR A 348 29.90 12.98 2.23
N LYS A 349 31.02 12.42 2.68
CA LYS A 349 32.02 11.79 1.84
C LYS A 349 32.09 10.32 2.18
N ARG A 350 31.98 9.47 1.16
CA ARG A 350 32.13 8.02 1.32
C ARG A 350 33.58 7.68 1.72
N SER A 351 33.73 6.83 2.73
CA SER A 351 35.02 6.33 3.17
C SER A 351 35.67 5.45 2.08
N SER A 352 36.99 5.26 2.14
CA SER A 352 37.73 4.41 1.21
C SER A 352 37.30 2.94 1.26
N SER A 353 36.76 2.47 2.40
CA SER A 353 36.17 1.13 2.51
C SER A 353 34.79 1.00 1.85
N GLY A 354 34.12 2.12 1.52
CA GLY A 354 32.80 2.13 0.90
C GLY A 354 31.62 1.90 1.86
N GLU A 355 31.88 1.50 3.12
CA GLU A 355 30.83 1.11 4.09
C GLU A 355 30.35 2.26 4.99
N LYS A 356 31.17 3.31 5.14
CA LYS A 356 30.92 4.42 6.05
C LYS A 356 30.88 5.76 5.31
N PHE A 357 30.09 6.68 5.84
CA PHE A 357 29.91 8.03 5.31
C PHE A 357 30.33 9.05 6.36
N GLN A 358 31.41 9.76 6.06
CA GLN A 358 31.87 10.84 6.91
C GLN A 358 31.04 12.10 6.65
N VAL A 359 30.36 12.59 7.68
CA VAL A 359 29.55 13.82 7.59
C VAL A 359 30.49 15.01 7.51
N LEU A 360 30.36 15.79 6.44
CA LEU A 360 31.12 17.02 6.19
C LEU A 360 30.34 18.24 6.62
N ASP A 361 29.08 18.31 6.21
CA ASP A 361 28.19 19.44 6.52
C ASP A 361 26.75 18.97 6.69
N SER A 362 25.96 19.81 7.37
CA SER A 362 24.54 19.60 7.57
C SER A 362 23.80 20.91 7.65
N CYS A 363 22.57 20.91 7.17
CA CYS A 363 21.76 22.11 7.04
C CYS A 363 20.29 21.77 7.18
N THR A 364 19.53 22.62 7.87
CA THR A 364 18.07 22.44 7.92
C THR A 364 17.45 22.70 6.56
N ARG A 365 16.33 22.03 6.28
CA ARG A 365 15.66 22.08 4.98
C ARG A 365 15.24 23.49 4.55
N ALA A 366 14.87 24.35 5.51
CA ALA A 366 14.43 25.73 5.27
C ALA A 366 15.55 26.65 4.76
N MET A 367 16.80 26.30 5.07
CA MET A 367 18.00 27.09 4.75
C MET A 367 18.67 26.67 3.44
N LEU A 368 18.06 25.76 2.67
CA LEU A 368 18.56 25.35 1.35
C LEU A 368 18.01 26.26 0.24
N ARG A 369 18.84 26.61 -0.74
CA ARG A 369 18.43 27.20 -2.02
C ARG A 369 19.15 26.50 -3.17
N THR A 370 18.47 26.21 -4.26
CA THR A 370 19.11 25.74 -5.49
C THR A 370 18.95 26.74 -6.62
N GLU A 371 19.99 26.90 -7.43
CA GLU A 371 19.98 27.68 -8.66
C GLU A 371 20.34 26.76 -9.83
N ASP A 372 19.51 26.80 -10.88
CA ASP A 372 19.79 26.09 -12.13
C ASP A 372 20.96 26.76 -12.85
N MET A 373 21.78 25.96 -13.54
CA MET A 373 22.80 26.48 -14.43
C MET A 373 22.56 25.98 -15.84
N ASP A 374 22.62 26.90 -16.80
CA ASP A 374 22.54 26.57 -18.22
C ASP A 374 23.68 25.65 -18.63
N ASP A 375 23.36 24.65 -19.46
CA ASP A 375 24.34 23.68 -19.93
C ASP A 375 25.33 24.34 -20.89
N GLN A 376 26.56 24.55 -20.43
CA GLN A 376 27.68 25.08 -21.24
C GLN A 376 28.55 23.95 -21.81
N GLY A 377 27.92 23.03 -22.54
CA GLY A 377 28.56 21.85 -23.14
C GLY A 377 28.72 20.65 -22.19
N GLN A 378 29.23 19.52 -22.70
CA GLN A 378 29.25 18.22 -21.98
C GLN A 378 29.92 18.26 -20.60
N MET A 379 30.94 19.10 -20.41
CA MET A 379 31.65 19.21 -19.13
C MET A 379 30.80 19.90 -18.05
N LEU A 380 29.96 20.86 -18.44
CA LEU A 380 29.09 21.66 -17.56
C LEU A 380 27.60 21.29 -17.69
N ALA A 381 27.29 20.17 -18.34
CA ALA A 381 25.93 19.63 -18.39
C ALA A 381 25.51 19.08 -17.02
N ASN A 382 24.22 19.19 -16.72
CA ASN A 382 23.59 18.66 -15.48
C ASN A 382 24.17 19.28 -14.20
N VAL A 383 24.64 20.53 -14.26
CA VAL A 383 25.19 21.26 -13.11
C VAL A 383 24.11 22.14 -12.48
N PHE A 384 24.12 22.24 -11.16
CA PHE A 384 23.31 23.17 -10.39
C PHE A 384 24.08 23.66 -9.17
N THR A 385 23.69 24.82 -8.63
CA THR A 385 24.29 25.36 -7.40
C THR A 385 23.38 25.08 -6.21
N LEU A 386 23.96 24.62 -5.11
CA LEU A 386 23.29 24.44 -3.82
C LEU A 386 23.87 25.41 -2.80
N HIS A 387 23.03 26.32 -2.30
CA HIS A 387 23.36 27.23 -1.21
C HIS A 387 22.77 26.75 0.10
N LEU A 388 23.63 26.63 1.11
CA LEU A 388 23.27 26.51 2.51
C LEU A 388 23.36 27.92 3.07
N LEU A 389 22.22 28.56 3.35
CA LEU A 389 22.19 29.90 3.91
C LEU A 389 22.81 29.93 5.31
N GLU A 390 22.62 28.85 6.06
CA GLU A 390 23.19 28.64 7.37
C GLU A 390 23.38 27.14 7.59
N ASN A 391 24.63 26.72 7.74
CA ASN A 391 24.98 25.34 8.02
C ASN A 391 25.10 25.08 9.54
N GLN A 392 25.54 23.89 9.92
CA GLN A 392 25.76 23.48 11.32
C GLN A 392 26.76 24.33 12.14
N GLU A 393 27.58 25.13 11.46
CA GLU A 393 28.51 26.10 12.06
C GLU A 393 28.00 27.55 11.95
N GLU A 394 26.72 27.74 11.61
CA GLU A 394 26.07 29.04 11.43
C GLU A 394 26.70 29.88 10.32
N ARG A 395 27.20 29.22 9.26
CA ARG A 395 27.89 29.88 8.14
C ARG A 395 27.21 29.61 6.80
N PRO A 396 27.22 30.60 5.88
CA PRO A 396 26.78 30.37 4.51
C PRO A 396 27.82 29.54 3.74
N VAL A 397 27.37 28.51 3.02
CA VAL A 397 28.22 27.64 2.20
C VAL A 397 27.55 27.43 0.85
N THR A 398 28.34 27.41 -0.22
CA THR A 398 27.86 27.15 -1.59
C THR A 398 28.60 25.97 -2.20
N TYR A 399 27.83 25.01 -2.73
CA TYR A 399 28.31 23.83 -3.45
C TYR A 399 27.91 23.92 -4.91
N LEU A 400 28.89 23.77 -5.82
CA LEU A 400 28.63 23.56 -7.24
C LEU A 400 28.56 22.05 -7.49
N LEU A 401 27.38 21.55 -7.84
CA LEU A 401 27.10 20.11 -7.91
C LEU A 401 26.75 19.70 -9.34
N LYS A 402 27.30 18.56 -9.78
CA LYS A 402 26.97 17.91 -11.04
C LYS A 402 26.23 16.59 -10.77
N ALA A 403 25.06 16.45 -11.36
CA ALA A 403 24.25 15.22 -11.34
C ALA A 403 24.63 14.28 -12.48
N THR A 404 24.14 13.05 -12.43
CA THR A 404 24.46 12.00 -13.41
C THR A 404 23.70 12.16 -14.74
N SER A 405 22.48 12.68 -14.68
CA SER A 405 21.59 12.93 -15.81
C SER A 405 20.78 14.22 -15.61
N VAL A 406 20.05 14.64 -16.65
CA VAL A 406 19.12 15.78 -16.58
C VAL A 406 18.00 15.50 -15.57
N SER A 407 17.43 14.29 -15.59
CA SER A 407 16.39 13.87 -14.65
C SER A 407 16.90 13.81 -13.21
N ASP A 408 18.13 13.33 -12.99
CA ASP A 408 18.76 13.30 -11.67
C ASP A 408 18.97 14.73 -11.14
N LYS A 409 19.44 15.66 -11.99
CA LYS A 409 19.52 17.09 -11.65
C LYS A 409 18.15 17.65 -11.25
N LEU A 410 17.11 17.43 -12.07
CA LEU A 410 15.76 17.92 -11.79
C LEU A 410 15.19 17.32 -10.50
N ARG A 411 15.33 16.00 -10.29
CA ARG A 411 14.92 15.29 -9.07
C ARG A 411 15.64 15.86 -7.85
N TRP A 412 16.95 16.08 -7.90
CA TRP A 412 17.71 16.70 -6.81
C TRP A 412 17.26 18.12 -6.54
N MET A 413 17.10 18.97 -7.55
CA MET A 413 16.69 20.36 -7.36
C MET A 413 15.27 20.47 -6.79
N CYS A 414 14.31 19.71 -7.32
CA CYS A 414 12.96 19.61 -6.78
C CYS A 414 12.96 19.10 -5.33
N ALA A 415 13.76 18.07 -5.05
CA ALA A 415 13.87 17.50 -3.71
C ALA A 415 14.58 18.45 -2.72
N LEU A 416 15.59 19.23 -3.14
CA LEU A 416 16.42 20.15 -2.33
C LEU A 416 15.85 21.55 -2.18
N THR A 417 14.92 21.99 -3.03
CA THR A 417 14.05 23.15 -2.80
C THR A 417 12.76 22.98 -3.58
N PRO A 418 11.65 22.58 -2.94
CA PRO A 418 10.42 22.32 -3.67
C PRO A 418 9.85 23.70 -3.99
N ASN A 419 9.89 24.05 -5.27
CA ASN A 419 9.48 25.35 -5.76
C ASN A 419 8.06 25.68 -5.24
N ARG A 420 7.77 26.94 -4.89
CA ARG A 420 6.42 27.29 -4.43
C ARG A 420 5.37 26.94 -5.50
N ARG A 421 5.73 27.00 -6.79
CA ARG A 421 4.88 26.56 -7.92
C ARG A 421 4.61 25.05 -7.95
N THR A 422 5.59 24.19 -7.65
CA THR A 422 5.37 22.73 -7.66
C THR A 422 4.53 22.26 -6.47
N ARG A 423 4.52 23.02 -5.37
CA ARG A 423 3.64 22.79 -4.22
C ARG A 423 2.14 22.96 -4.52
N PHE A 424 1.79 23.70 -5.59
CA PHE A 424 0.42 23.99 -6.01
C PHE A 424 -0.03 23.24 -7.28
N LEU A 425 0.72 22.24 -7.75
CA LEU A 425 0.26 21.39 -8.85
C LEU A 425 -1.03 20.60 -8.50
N SER A 426 -1.39 20.50 -7.22
CA SER A 426 -2.68 19.94 -6.78
C SER A 426 -3.89 20.69 -7.33
N THR A 427 -3.82 22.02 -7.53
CA THR A 427 -4.97 22.76 -8.08
C THR A 427 -5.24 22.48 -9.56
N SER A 428 -4.22 22.10 -10.34
CA SER A 428 -4.37 21.70 -11.75
C SER A 428 -4.73 20.22 -11.93
N ALA A 429 -4.38 19.35 -10.97
CA ALA A 429 -4.71 17.91 -10.98
C ALA A 429 -6.20 17.62 -10.69
N HIS A 430 -7.00 18.64 -10.40
CA HIS A 430 -8.46 18.55 -10.19
C HIS A 430 -9.28 19.11 -11.35
N GLN A 431 -8.64 19.44 -12.49
CA GLN A 431 -9.38 19.75 -13.72
C GLN A 431 -9.93 18.44 -14.31
N SER A 432 -11.11 18.51 -14.93
CA SER A 432 -11.78 17.34 -15.52
C SER A 432 -10.98 16.63 -16.62
N ASP A 433 -9.92 17.26 -17.12
CA ASP A 433 -9.07 16.77 -18.22
C ASP A 433 -7.60 16.59 -17.82
N SER A 434 -7.30 16.41 -16.53
CA SER A 434 -5.91 16.11 -16.11
C SER A 434 -5.43 14.80 -16.77
N PRO A 435 -4.24 14.75 -17.40
CA PRO A 435 -3.73 13.53 -18.01
C PRO A 435 -3.63 12.41 -16.97
N GLN A 436 -4.15 11.23 -17.32
CA GLN A 436 -4.15 10.06 -16.44
C GLN A 436 -3.46 8.87 -17.09
N VAL A 437 -2.86 8.05 -16.25
CA VAL A 437 -2.25 6.77 -16.64
C VAL A 437 -2.78 5.64 -15.76
N GLN A 438 -2.91 4.46 -16.34
CA GLN A 438 -3.23 3.23 -15.64
C GLN A 438 -1.98 2.36 -15.51
N CYS A 439 -1.74 1.83 -14.33
CA CYS A 439 -0.68 0.88 -14.07
C CYS A 439 -1.01 -0.48 -14.70
N ILE A 440 -0.17 -0.93 -15.64
CA ILE A 440 -0.30 -2.22 -16.34
C ILE A 440 0.63 -3.29 -15.75
N GLN A 441 1.64 -2.87 -14.98
CA GLN A 441 2.59 -3.75 -14.32
C GLN A 441 2.99 -3.15 -12.97
N SER A 442 2.85 -3.91 -11.88
CA SER A 442 3.24 -3.44 -10.56
C SER A 442 4.73 -3.04 -10.52
N TYR A 443 5.01 -1.91 -9.89
CA TYR A 443 6.36 -1.38 -9.70
C TYR A 443 6.59 -1.05 -8.23
N SER A 444 7.70 -1.56 -7.69
CA SER A 444 8.14 -1.25 -6.33
C SER A 444 9.21 -0.16 -6.39
N SER A 445 9.00 0.92 -5.63
CA SER A 445 9.93 2.04 -5.49
C SER A 445 11.31 1.54 -5.05
N GLN A 446 12.36 1.97 -5.75
CA GLN A 446 13.75 1.68 -5.44
C GLN A 446 14.43 2.84 -4.69
N GLU A 447 14.01 4.08 -4.99
CA GLU A 447 14.42 5.29 -4.29
C GLU A 447 13.27 5.90 -3.45
N PRO A 448 13.56 6.67 -2.39
CA PRO A 448 12.51 7.25 -1.53
C PRO A 448 11.61 8.30 -2.20
N ASP A 449 12.06 8.88 -3.32
CA ASP A 449 11.27 9.81 -4.13
C ASP A 449 10.41 9.10 -5.19
N GLU A 450 10.49 7.77 -5.28
CA GLU A 450 9.72 6.94 -6.21
C GLU A 450 8.41 6.46 -5.59
N LEU A 451 7.37 6.31 -6.42
CA LEU A 451 6.05 5.83 -6.02
C LEU A 451 5.91 4.35 -6.37
N SER A 452 5.63 3.52 -5.36
CA SER A 452 5.21 2.13 -5.59
C SER A 452 3.78 2.13 -6.10
N ILE A 453 3.55 1.47 -7.24
CA ILE A 453 2.25 1.39 -7.90
C ILE A 453 1.88 -0.07 -8.16
N GLU A 454 0.62 -0.42 -7.94
CA GLU A 454 0.09 -1.77 -8.16
C GLU A 454 -0.67 -1.85 -9.48
N MET A 455 -0.79 -3.05 -10.07
CA MET A 455 -1.61 -3.25 -11.27
C MET A 455 -3.03 -2.70 -11.05
N ALA A 456 -3.55 -2.01 -12.07
CA ALA A 456 -4.84 -1.30 -12.07
C ALA A 456 -4.93 0.00 -11.25
N ASP A 457 -3.84 0.46 -10.61
CA ASP A 457 -3.76 1.82 -10.06
C ASP A 457 -3.96 2.86 -11.17
N VAL A 458 -4.69 3.94 -10.86
CA VAL A 458 -4.86 5.09 -11.75
C VAL A 458 -4.19 6.31 -11.14
N LEU A 459 -3.39 7.00 -11.93
CA LEU A 459 -2.59 8.15 -11.50
C LEU A 459 -2.81 9.36 -12.38
N ASN A 460 -2.90 10.53 -11.76
CA ASN A 460 -2.77 11.82 -12.44
C ASN A 460 -1.29 12.09 -12.74
N VAL A 461 -0.97 12.48 -13.97
CA VAL A 461 0.40 12.83 -14.38
C VAL A 461 0.66 14.31 -14.07
N LEU A 462 1.70 14.58 -13.30
CA LEU A 462 2.10 15.92 -12.86
C LEU A 462 3.29 16.45 -13.68
N GLU A 463 4.25 15.59 -14.02
CA GLU A 463 5.47 15.97 -14.75
C GLU A 463 6.01 14.78 -15.56
N ARG A 464 6.72 15.06 -16.66
CA ARG A 464 7.37 14.06 -17.53
C ARG A 464 8.81 14.48 -17.80
N THR A 465 9.71 13.52 -17.84
CA THR A 465 11.10 13.72 -18.27
C THR A 465 11.38 12.94 -19.56
N ASP A 466 12.28 13.48 -20.39
CA ASP A 466 12.62 12.89 -21.70
C ASP A 466 13.34 11.54 -21.61
N ASP A 467 13.85 11.18 -20.43
CA ASP A 467 14.53 9.91 -20.17
C ASP A 467 13.60 8.83 -19.60
N GLY A 468 12.28 9.01 -19.68
CA GLY A 468 11.28 7.96 -19.42
C GLY A 468 10.83 7.84 -17.96
N TRP A 469 10.92 8.92 -17.18
CA TRP A 469 10.32 9.02 -15.85
C TRP A 469 9.12 9.97 -15.85
N MET A 470 8.17 9.69 -14.98
CA MET A 470 7.00 10.55 -14.74
C MET A 470 6.79 10.77 -13.26
N MET A 471 6.40 11.99 -12.89
CA MET A 471 5.88 12.31 -11.56
C MET A 471 4.36 12.23 -11.63
N GLY A 472 3.73 11.52 -10.70
CA GLY A 472 2.27 11.47 -10.64
C GLY A 472 1.72 11.40 -9.23
N GLU A 473 0.39 11.50 -9.16
CA GLU A 473 -0.41 11.43 -7.94
C GLU A 473 -1.46 10.33 -8.10
N ARG A 474 -1.42 9.33 -7.23
CA ARG A 474 -2.34 8.20 -7.27
C ARG A 474 -3.73 8.61 -6.78
N LEU A 475 -4.76 8.31 -7.56
CA LEU A 475 -6.10 8.87 -7.35
C LEU A 475 -6.78 8.41 -6.06
N HIS A 476 -6.55 7.16 -5.64
CA HIS A 476 -7.32 6.55 -4.55
C HIS A 476 -6.85 7.01 -3.14
N ASP A 477 -5.57 7.34 -2.98
CA ASP A 477 -4.95 7.74 -1.70
C ASP A 477 -4.25 9.11 -1.73
N GLY A 478 -4.02 9.68 -2.92
CA GLY A 478 -3.34 10.97 -3.10
C GLY A 478 -1.82 10.91 -2.95
N GLU A 479 -1.22 9.71 -2.89
CA GLU A 479 0.24 9.59 -2.77
C GLU A 479 0.94 10.04 -4.05
N LYS A 480 2.10 10.69 -3.89
CA LYS A 480 2.87 11.28 -5.00
C LYS A 480 4.28 10.72 -5.03
N GLY A 481 4.82 10.56 -6.23
CA GLY A 481 6.22 10.22 -6.46
C GLY A 481 6.53 9.91 -7.91
N TRP A 482 7.80 9.60 -8.16
CA TRP A 482 8.31 9.26 -9.49
C TRP A 482 8.09 7.78 -9.84
N PHE A 483 7.75 7.47 -11.07
CA PHE A 483 7.65 6.10 -11.57
C PHE A 483 8.05 6.03 -13.05
N PRO A 484 8.51 4.87 -13.55
CA PRO A 484 8.97 4.75 -14.92
C PRO A 484 7.80 4.66 -15.91
N THR A 485 7.92 5.25 -17.09
CA THR A 485 6.84 5.27 -18.09
C THR A 485 6.47 3.88 -18.61
N ARG A 486 7.42 2.94 -18.61
CA ARG A 486 7.23 1.58 -19.15
C ARG A 486 6.20 0.71 -18.42
N VAL A 487 5.83 1.07 -17.18
CA VAL A 487 4.91 0.26 -16.36
C VAL A 487 3.48 0.79 -16.37
N VAL A 488 3.21 1.85 -17.13
CA VAL A 488 1.90 2.48 -17.23
C VAL A 488 1.46 2.68 -18.67
N GLU A 489 0.16 2.79 -18.87
CA GLU A 489 -0.48 3.11 -20.15
C GLU A 489 -1.33 4.37 -19.99
N GLU A 490 -1.39 5.22 -21.02
CA GLU A 490 -2.19 6.45 -20.98
C GLU A 490 -3.67 6.16 -21.14
N ILE A 491 -4.50 6.76 -20.29
CA ILE A 491 -5.96 6.72 -20.44
C ILE A 491 -6.36 7.82 -21.44
N GLN A 492 -6.68 7.41 -22.67
CA GLN A 492 -6.99 8.35 -23.75
C GLN A 492 -8.42 8.92 -23.66
N ASN A 493 -9.37 8.14 -23.15
CA ASN A 493 -10.77 8.54 -23.06
C ASN A 493 -10.99 9.63 -22.00
N GLN A 494 -11.41 10.82 -22.44
CA GLN A 494 -11.64 11.99 -21.59
C GLN A 494 -12.81 11.79 -20.59
N GLU A 495 -13.89 11.14 -21.01
CA GLU A 495 -15.04 10.86 -20.14
C GLU A 495 -14.65 9.87 -19.04
N LEU A 496 -13.82 8.87 -19.37
CA LEU A 496 -13.27 7.93 -18.40
C LEU A 496 -12.36 8.65 -17.39
N ARG A 497 -11.50 9.58 -17.85
CA ARG A 497 -10.69 10.42 -16.95
C ARG A 497 -11.57 11.23 -15.98
N ALA A 498 -12.62 11.85 -16.52
CA ALA A 498 -13.58 12.63 -15.74
C ALA A 498 -14.39 11.75 -14.76
N GLN A 499 -14.75 10.54 -15.16
CA GLN A 499 -15.46 9.57 -14.32
C GLN A 499 -14.59 9.10 -13.16
N ASN A 500 -13.32 8.78 -13.42
CA ASN A 500 -12.35 8.43 -12.37
C ASN A 500 -12.23 9.53 -11.33
N LEU A 501 -12.13 10.78 -11.77
CA LEU A 501 -12.10 11.96 -10.89
C LEU A 501 -13.41 12.10 -10.10
N ARG A 502 -14.58 11.96 -10.73
CA ARG A 502 -15.89 12.05 -10.07
C ARG A 502 -16.06 10.97 -9.00
N GLU A 503 -15.68 9.73 -9.30
CA GLU A 503 -15.77 8.63 -8.34
C GLU A 503 -14.81 8.87 -7.16
N CYS A 504 -13.59 9.35 -7.42
CA CYS A 504 -12.65 9.71 -6.36
C CYS A 504 -13.18 10.87 -5.50
N GLN A 505 -13.78 11.90 -6.11
CA GLN A 505 -14.40 13.01 -5.38
C GLN A 505 -15.60 12.56 -4.55
N ARG A 506 -16.44 11.67 -5.06
CA ARG A 506 -17.57 11.07 -4.33
C ARG A 506 -17.07 10.31 -3.10
N ILE A 507 -16.02 9.52 -3.28
CA ILE A 507 -15.36 8.76 -2.20
C ILE A 507 -14.69 9.73 -1.20
N GLN A 508 -14.10 10.85 -1.64
CA GLN A 508 -13.51 11.86 -0.75
C GLN A 508 -14.53 12.73 -0.01
N GLN A 509 -15.67 13.07 -0.63
CA GLN A 509 -16.73 13.86 -0.01
C GLN A 509 -17.45 13.07 1.08
N ALA A 510 -17.62 11.76 0.89
CA ALA A 510 -18.05 10.86 1.96
C ALA A 510 -17.10 10.99 3.18
N LYS A 511 -15.77 10.99 2.96
CA LYS A 511 -14.77 11.19 4.04
C LYS A 511 -14.81 12.58 4.70
N GLY A 512 -15.27 13.62 4.00
CA GLY A 512 -15.31 15.00 4.51
C GLY A 512 -16.55 15.31 5.36
N GLY A 513 -17.68 14.66 5.09
CA GLY A 513 -18.96 14.92 5.77
C GLY A 513 -19.00 14.54 7.25
N ALA A 514 -18.13 13.61 7.69
CA ALA A 514 -18.09 13.13 9.07
C ALA A 514 -17.41 14.08 10.07
N THR A 515 -16.71 15.13 9.62
CA THR A 515 -16.00 16.06 10.52
C THR A 515 -16.80 17.31 10.92
N GLY A 516 -18.07 17.42 10.49
CA GLY A 516 -18.89 18.63 10.64
C GLY A 516 -19.82 18.72 11.85
N ARG A 517 -19.96 17.69 12.71
CA ARG A 517 -20.91 17.74 13.84
C ARG A 517 -20.32 17.31 15.17
N SER A 518 -20.09 18.34 16.00
CA SER A 518 -20.06 18.34 17.48
C SER A 518 -18.89 17.62 18.17
N VAL A 519 -17.79 18.36 18.38
CA VAL A 519 -16.87 18.10 19.51
C VAL A 519 -17.29 18.99 20.68
N ALA A 520 -18.21 18.49 21.49
CA ALA A 520 -18.38 18.94 22.86
C ALA A 520 -17.80 17.85 23.78
N SER A 521 -16.61 18.13 24.32
CA SER A 521 -16.09 17.67 25.62
C SER A 521 -16.69 16.37 26.20
N SER A 522 -15.99 15.24 26.05
CA SER A 522 -15.97 14.21 27.08
C SER A 522 -14.59 13.55 27.17
N ARG A 523 -14.01 13.61 28.37
CA ARG A 523 -12.76 12.94 28.74
C ARG A 523 -13.07 11.46 28.97
N GLY A 524 -12.64 10.59 28.08
CA GLY A 524 -12.64 9.13 28.24
C GLY A 524 -11.22 8.58 28.13
N ARG A 525 -10.80 7.77 29.11
CA ARG A 525 -9.48 7.13 29.20
C ARG A 525 -9.25 6.21 28.00
N GLY A 526 -8.17 6.43 27.25
CA GLY A 526 -7.71 5.53 26.19
C GLY A 526 -7.06 4.25 26.75
N PRO A 527 -7.07 3.13 25.99
CA PRO A 527 -6.39 1.91 26.37
C PRO A 527 -4.87 2.05 26.24
N SER A 528 -4.17 1.20 26.98
CA SER A 528 -2.75 1.24 27.32
C SER A 528 -1.80 1.40 26.14
N LYS A 529 -0.92 2.41 26.22
CA LYS A 529 0.22 2.62 25.32
C LYS A 529 1.26 1.53 25.55
N VAL A 530 1.44 0.63 24.59
CA VAL A 530 2.75 -0.05 24.44
C VAL A 530 3.71 1.00 23.89
N THR A 531 4.61 1.47 24.73
CA THR A 531 5.54 2.55 24.38
C THR A 531 6.74 2.00 23.61
N ASN A 532 7.16 2.70 22.55
CA ASN A 532 8.43 2.50 21.80
C ASN A 532 9.70 2.36 22.67
N ALA A 533 9.61 2.61 23.99
CA ALA A 533 10.69 2.43 24.95
C ALA A 533 11.06 0.96 25.20
N GLU A 534 10.11 0.01 25.08
CA GLU A 534 10.42 -1.42 25.15
C GLU A 534 11.12 -1.93 23.89
N TRP A 535 10.75 -1.38 22.73
CA TRP A 535 11.37 -1.70 21.43
C TRP A 535 12.83 -1.25 21.32
N LEU A 536 13.17 -0.09 21.87
CA LEU A 536 14.57 0.39 21.92
C LEU A 536 15.44 -0.46 22.87
N ARG A 537 14.88 -1.02 23.96
CA ARG A 537 15.62 -1.91 24.86
C ARG A 537 15.97 -3.25 24.23
N ILE A 538 15.10 -3.81 23.39
CA ILE A 538 15.31 -5.12 22.76
C ILE A 538 16.45 -5.07 21.71
N GLN A 539 16.61 -3.95 20.98
CA GLN A 539 17.76 -3.79 20.07
C GLN A 539 19.07 -3.46 20.78
N GLN A 540 19.02 -2.98 22.03
CA GLN A 540 20.23 -2.70 22.82
C GLN A 540 20.76 -3.92 23.56
N SER A 541 19.95 -4.97 23.78
CA SER A 541 20.40 -6.24 24.37
C SER A 541 21.12 -7.18 23.39
N GLU A 542 21.22 -6.85 22.10
CA GLU A 542 22.05 -7.59 21.12
C GLU A 542 23.50 -7.06 21.04
N LYS A 543 23.91 -6.23 21.99
CA LYS A 543 25.27 -5.65 22.06
C LYS A 543 26.12 -6.07 23.26
N ASP A 544 25.62 -6.97 24.10
CA ASP A 544 26.39 -7.58 25.20
C ASP A 544 26.59 -9.08 24.99
#